data_AF-A0A9P0VM57-F1
#
_entry.id   AF-A0A9P0VM57-F1
#
_cell.length_a   1.000
_cell.length_b   1.000
_cell.length_c   1.000
_cell.angle_alpha   90.00
_cell.angle_beta   90.00
_cell.angle_gamma   90.00
#
_symmetry.space_group_name_H-M   'P 1'
#
loop_
_entity.id
_entity.type
_entity.pdbx_description
1 polymer ?
#
loop_
_entity_poly.entity_id
_entity_poly.type
_entity_poly.pdbx_seq_one_letter_code
_entity_poly.pdbx_strand_id
1 'polypeptide(L)'
;MGRFFHQRCACHILNLRVQDDLAALGNALEVVNGGIKLIWASTPLKMQWRQYLKERRVNYCAFPKDLSIRWNSTYNLIQVLIRYKDHFPAFLRQTCNYIINLPDIDTCEKIVNVLAYFNNATQIFSHVYKSTANEFFVEAVNLAGAFCEFSEATYVSYFCDFMKQKFLKYYSHIPHIHGIAFVLDPRYKLAYLANCIDYDYVSFFPTQEFDDNPIDPKQEFNEVSNLFHQLYNEFHAQYGNASPPMQQTSSSSKGKSLLKSAFDSFEKSRATPTTEQSSGNEFSLYLTLNVDYEVGDDFDVLKWWKESERTFPILSKMVKQVLVMSISTVAVELEFSAADNVLIDYRTRLSPSFLEMLVCFHDWLKAQRRTQEITIAPTRHFMEEINSS
;
A
#
# COMPACT_ATOMS: atom_id res chain seq x y z
N MET A 1 -21.42 -14.82 -4.31
CA MET A 1 -20.62 -14.17 -5.36
C MET A 1 -20.84 -12.64 -5.46
N GLY A 2 -22.09 -12.12 -5.55
CA GLY A 2 -22.35 -10.67 -5.71
C GLY A 2 -21.67 -9.70 -4.73
N ARG A 3 -21.39 -10.14 -3.49
CA ARG A 3 -20.75 -9.34 -2.43
C ARG A 3 -19.26 -9.02 -2.67
N PHE A 4 -18.60 -9.69 -3.62
CA PHE A 4 -17.14 -9.53 -3.85
C PHE A 4 -16.79 -8.60 -5.02
N PHE A 5 -17.77 -8.18 -5.82
CA PHE A 5 -17.55 -7.46 -7.08
C PHE A 5 -17.42 -5.94 -6.94
N HIS A 6 -17.86 -5.35 -5.84
CA HIS A 6 -17.73 -3.92 -5.61
C HIS A 6 -16.84 -3.67 -4.39
N GLN A 7 -15.63 -3.18 -4.66
CA GLN A 7 -14.63 -2.84 -3.65
C GLN A 7 -14.22 -1.39 -3.85
N ARG A 8 -14.01 -0.69 -2.73
CA ARG A 8 -13.46 0.67 -2.77
C ARG A 8 -11.94 0.58 -2.92
N CYS A 9 -11.37 1.45 -3.74
CA CYS A 9 -9.93 1.56 -3.92
C CYS A 9 -9.25 2.00 -2.61
N ALA A 10 -8.39 1.15 -2.04
CA ALA A 10 -7.69 1.48 -0.79
C ALA A 10 -6.76 2.69 -0.96
N CYS A 11 -6.02 2.80 -2.07
CA CYS A 11 -5.19 3.97 -2.36
C CYS A 11 -6.01 5.26 -2.40
N HIS A 12 -7.21 5.23 -2.99
CA HIS A 12 -8.09 6.38 -3.04
C HIS A 12 -8.56 6.79 -1.63
N ILE A 13 -8.88 5.80 -0.78
CA ILE A 13 -9.29 6.06 0.61
C ILE A 13 -8.14 6.64 1.43
N LEU A 14 -6.94 6.04 1.34
CA LEU A 14 -5.74 6.59 1.98
C LEU A 14 -5.50 8.03 1.49
N ASN A 15 -5.64 8.28 0.19
CA ASN A 15 -5.46 9.62 -0.36
C ASN A 15 -6.47 10.64 0.18
N LEU A 16 -7.76 10.31 0.20
CA LEU A 16 -8.78 11.20 0.77
C LEU A 16 -8.52 11.48 2.26
N ARG A 17 -8.05 10.48 3.02
CA ARG A 17 -7.84 10.63 4.45
C ARG A 17 -6.67 11.56 4.73
N VAL A 18 -5.51 11.26 4.14
CA VAL A 18 -4.31 12.06 4.37
C VAL A 18 -4.47 13.50 3.84
N GLN A 19 -5.18 13.70 2.73
CA GLN A 19 -5.42 15.06 2.21
C GLN A 19 -6.23 15.93 3.13
N ASP A 20 -7.31 15.40 3.70
CA ASP A 20 -8.15 16.16 4.61
C ASP A 20 -7.34 16.64 5.84
N ASP A 21 -6.38 15.83 6.30
CA ASP A 21 -5.49 16.16 7.40
C ASP A 21 -4.40 17.15 7.02
N LEU A 22 -3.79 16.97 5.84
CA LEU A 22 -2.79 17.92 5.32
C LEU A 22 -3.39 19.30 5.02
N ALA A 23 -4.71 19.40 4.80
CA ALA A 23 -5.38 20.68 4.63
C ALA A 23 -5.22 21.59 5.87
N ALA A 24 -5.08 21.02 7.08
CA ALA A 24 -4.78 21.79 8.29
C ALA A 24 -3.40 22.49 8.23
N LEU A 25 -2.47 21.98 7.42
CA LEU A 25 -1.15 22.58 7.17
C LEU A 25 -1.17 23.57 6.00
N GLY A 26 -2.33 23.81 5.36
CA GLY A 26 -2.47 24.53 4.09
C GLY A 26 -1.79 25.90 4.08
N ASN A 27 -2.02 26.72 5.12
CA ASN A 27 -1.42 28.05 5.21
C ASN A 27 0.12 28.01 5.22
N ALA A 28 0.71 27.04 5.91
CA ALA A 28 2.17 26.92 5.98
C ALA A 28 2.75 26.42 4.65
N LEU A 29 2.06 25.48 3.99
CA LEU A 29 2.44 24.96 2.68
C LEU A 29 2.30 26.02 1.57
N GLU A 30 1.31 26.91 1.65
CA GLU A 30 1.16 28.01 0.69
C GLU A 30 2.35 28.98 0.72
N VAL A 31 2.83 29.34 1.91
CA VAL A 31 4.00 30.22 2.08
C VAL A 31 5.25 29.55 1.51
N VAL A 32 5.44 28.26 1.80
CA VAL A 32 6.55 27.48 1.24
C VAL A 32 6.47 27.43 -0.29
N ASN A 33 5.31 27.08 -0.84
CA ASN A 33 5.08 27.02 -2.27
C ASN A 33 5.31 28.40 -2.93
N GLY A 34 4.99 29.51 -2.26
CA GLY A 34 5.34 30.86 -2.69
C GLY A 34 6.85 31.08 -2.79
N GLY A 35 7.61 30.69 -1.76
CA GLY A 35 9.08 30.75 -1.77
C GLY A 35 9.70 29.89 -2.87
N ILE A 36 9.18 28.69 -3.10
CA ILE A 36 9.59 27.84 -4.22
C ILE A 36 9.26 28.53 -5.55
N LYS A 37 8.03 29.03 -5.75
CA LYS A 37 7.70 29.75 -6.99
C LYS A 37 8.65 30.92 -7.27
N LEU A 38 9.09 31.65 -6.26
CA LEU A 38 10.07 32.74 -6.42
C LEU A 38 11.43 32.25 -6.95
N ILE A 39 11.99 31.19 -6.36
CA ILE A 39 13.27 30.63 -6.82
C ILE A 39 13.14 30.10 -8.26
N TRP A 40 12.00 29.49 -8.61
CA TRP A 40 11.76 28.92 -9.93
C TRP A 40 11.24 29.92 -10.97
N ALA A 41 10.94 31.17 -10.59
CA ALA A 41 10.44 32.20 -11.49
C ALA A 41 11.44 32.61 -12.56
N SER A 42 12.75 32.43 -12.31
CA SER A 42 13.79 32.79 -13.29
C SER A 42 14.97 31.83 -13.29
N THR A 43 15.56 31.60 -14.47
CA THR A 43 16.76 30.77 -14.64
C THR A 43 17.96 31.25 -13.81
N PRO A 44 18.24 32.57 -13.69
CA PRO A 44 19.29 33.07 -12.82
C PRO A 44 19.12 32.67 -11.34
N LEU A 45 17.90 32.79 -10.78
CA LEU A 45 17.64 32.43 -9.39
C LEU A 45 17.79 30.91 -9.16
N LYS A 46 17.33 30.08 -10.10
CA LYS A 46 17.55 28.62 -10.05
C LYS A 46 19.04 28.27 -10.01
N MET A 47 19.85 28.95 -10.82
CA MET A 47 21.31 28.76 -10.85
C MET A 47 21.97 29.23 -9.56
N GLN A 48 21.57 30.39 -9.03
CA GLN A 48 22.07 30.91 -7.75
C GLN A 48 21.74 29.98 -6.58
N TRP A 49 20.52 29.40 -6.54
CA TRP A 49 20.16 28.40 -5.54
C TRP A 49 21.06 27.16 -5.59
N ARG A 50 21.28 26.61 -6.80
CA ARG A 50 22.18 25.46 -7.00
C ARG A 50 23.61 25.77 -6.57
N GLN A 51 24.11 26.96 -6.91
CA GLN A 51 25.44 27.40 -6.52
C GLN A 51 25.57 27.60 -5.01
N TYR A 52 24.56 28.22 -4.37
CA TYR A 52 24.49 28.43 -2.93
C TYR A 52 24.59 27.12 -2.13
N LEU A 53 23.87 26.07 -2.59
CA LEU A 53 23.94 24.73 -1.99
C LEU A 53 25.29 24.07 -2.22
N LYS A 54 25.86 24.19 -3.44
CA LYS A 54 27.17 23.62 -3.79
C LYS A 54 28.29 24.19 -2.92
N GLU A 55 28.30 25.51 -2.71
CA GLU A 55 29.28 26.20 -1.86
C GLU A 55 29.23 25.73 -0.41
N ARG A 56 28.04 25.37 0.08
CA ARG A 56 27.80 24.85 1.44
C ARG A 56 27.90 23.33 1.52
N ARG A 57 28.29 22.65 0.44
CA ARG A 57 28.42 21.19 0.34
C ARG A 57 27.13 20.43 0.64
N VAL A 58 25.99 21.03 0.31
CA VAL A 58 24.67 20.41 0.46
C VAL A 58 24.29 19.75 -0.85
N ASN A 59 23.90 18.48 -0.79
CA ASN A 59 23.46 17.74 -1.97
C ASN A 59 22.19 18.35 -2.56
N TYR A 60 22.24 18.65 -3.85
CA TYR A 60 21.08 19.16 -4.58
C TYR A 60 20.02 18.07 -4.76
N CYS A 61 18.78 18.45 -4.50
CA CYS A 61 17.57 17.70 -4.64
C CYS A 61 16.51 18.69 -5.11
N ALA A 62 15.85 18.38 -6.23
CA ALA A 62 14.79 19.24 -6.73
C ALA A 62 13.60 19.21 -5.77
N PHE A 63 12.96 20.36 -5.57
CA PHE A 63 11.69 20.38 -4.87
C PHE A 63 10.63 19.71 -5.76
N PRO A 64 9.91 18.71 -5.25
CA PRO A 64 8.81 18.11 -5.98
C PRO A 64 7.68 19.11 -6.14
N LYS A 65 6.91 18.98 -7.23
CA LYS A 65 5.70 19.76 -7.42
C LYS A 65 4.65 19.29 -6.43
N ASP A 66 4.16 20.20 -5.61
CA ASP A 66 3.02 19.95 -4.72
C ASP A 66 1.73 19.92 -5.55
N LEU A 67 1.03 18.79 -5.51
CA LEU A 67 -0.22 18.56 -6.20
C LEU A 67 -1.30 18.36 -5.14
N SER A 68 -2.22 19.32 -5.04
CA SER A 68 -3.33 19.27 -4.07
C SER A 68 -4.19 18.00 -4.16
N ILE A 69 -4.21 17.37 -5.35
CA ILE A 69 -4.95 16.12 -5.60
C ILE A 69 -4.20 14.84 -5.21
N ARG A 70 -2.93 14.88 -4.80
CA ARG A 70 -2.15 13.70 -4.36
C ARG A 70 -1.29 14.00 -3.14
N TRP A 71 -1.63 13.43 -2.00
CA TRP A 71 -0.94 13.70 -0.74
C TRP A 71 0.56 13.31 -0.75
N ASN A 72 0.95 12.28 -1.51
CA ASN A 72 2.36 11.86 -1.58
C ASN A 72 3.26 12.97 -2.12
N SER A 73 2.72 13.90 -2.92
CA SER A 73 3.47 15.04 -3.42
C SER A 73 3.84 16.02 -2.29
N THR A 74 2.91 16.29 -1.39
CA THR A 74 3.12 17.08 -0.18
C THR A 74 4.08 16.39 0.78
N TYR A 75 3.95 15.07 0.98
CA TYR A 75 4.90 14.28 1.76
C TYR A 75 6.34 14.42 1.24
N ASN A 76 6.56 14.22 -0.07
CA ASN A 76 7.87 14.37 -0.69
C ASN A 76 8.39 15.81 -0.56
N LEU A 77 7.50 16.81 -0.67
CA LEU A 77 7.86 18.21 -0.50
C LEU A 77 8.39 18.48 0.92
N ILE A 78 7.68 18.00 1.95
CA ILE A 78 8.09 18.18 3.35
C ILE A 78 9.44 17.52 3.62
N GLN A 79 9.70 16.33 3.06
CA GLN A 79 11.01 15.68 3.17
C GLN A 79 12.15 16.53 2.60
N VAL A 80 11.94 17.18 1.45
CA VAL A 80 12.94 18.08 0.84
C VAL A 80 13.09 19.36 1.66
N LEU A 81 12.00 19.90 2.23
CA LEU A 81 12.05 21.06 3.11
C LEU A 81 12.87 20.81 4.36
N ILE A 82 12.68 19.65 5.01
CA ILE A 82 13.46 19.25 6.20
C ILE A 82 14.95 19.24 5.86
N ARG A 83 15.33 18.70 4.69
CA ARG A 83 16.73 18.71 4.22
C ARG A 83 17.28 20.12 4.02
N TYR A 84 16.43 21.09 3.69
CA TYR A 84 16.82 22.48 3.42
C TYR A 84 16.41 23.47 4.51
N LYS A 85 16.10 23.00 5.71
CA LYS A 85 15.55 23.80 6.81
C LYS A 85 16.32 25.09 7.11
N ASP A 86 17.65 25.03 7.11
CA ASP A 86 18.51 26.18 7.37
C ASP A 86 18.86 26.99 6.10
N HIS A 87 18.79 26.34 4.94
CA HIS A 87 19.29 26.86 3.68
C HIS A 87 18.23 27.63 2.90
N PHE A 88 17.01 27.11 2.86
CA PHE A 88 15.91 27.67 2.08
C PHE A 88 15.46 29.05 2.62
N PRO A 89 15.21 29.24 3.94
CA PRO A 89 14.89 30.56 4.48
C PRO A 89 16.04 31.56 4.35
N ALA A 90 17.27 31.11 4.58
CA ALA A 90 18.46 31.97 4.48
C ALA A 90 18.67 32.48 3.04
N PHE A 91 18.51 31.61 2.04
CA PHE A 91 18.65 32.01 0.64
C PHE A 91 17.57 33.00 0.21
N LEU A 92 16.30 32.74 0.56
CA LEU A 92 15.19 33.63 0.25
C LEU A 92 15.36 35.00 0.90
N ARG A 93 15.84 35.05 2.14
CA ARG A 93 16.12 36.31 2.84
C ARG A 93 17.27 37.09 2.19
N GLN A 94 18.37 36.42 1.87
CA GLN A 94 19.58 37.06 1.34
C GLN A 94 19.42 37.51 -0.12
N THR A 95 18.75 36.71 -0.94
CA THR A 95 18.73 36.89 -2.40
C THR A 95 17.42 37.51 -2.88
N CYS A 96 16.29 37.13 -2.28
CA CYS A 96 14.96 37.55 -2.72
C CYS A 96 14.32 38.61 -1.80
N ASN A 97 15.00 39.00 -0.71
CA ASN A 97 14.44 39.83 0.36
C ASN A 97 13.07 39.31 0.87
N TYR A 98 12.90 37.98 0.87
CA TYR A 98 11.67 37.31 1.25
C TYR A 98 11.90 36.56 2.56
N ILE A 99 11.20 36.97 3.62
CA ILE A 99 11.27 36.32 4.93
C ILE A 99 10.17 35.28 5.00
N ILE A 100 10.57 34.03 5.21
CA ILE A 100 9.67 32.91 5.41
C ILE A 100 9.85 32.36 6.82
N ASN A 101 8.73 32.09 7.48
CA ASN A 101 8.71 31.31 8.71
C ASN A 101 8.29 29.89 8.33
N LEU A 102 9.26 28.97 8.35
CA LEU A 102 8.95 27.56 8.13
C LEU A 102 8.15 27.00 9.32
N PRO A 103 7.33 25.96 9.09
CA PRO A 103 6.77 25.19 10.18
C PRO A 103 7.88 24.62 11.07
N ASP A 104 7.53 24.33 12.33
CA ASP A 104 8.44 23.71 13.29
C ASP A 104 9.00 22.39 12.73
N ILE A 105 10.33 22.27 12.71
CA ILE A 105 11.03 21.15 12.07
C ILE A 105 10.72 19.84 12.79
N ASP A 106 10.74 19.83 14.12
CA ASP A 106 10.49 18.61 14.91
C ASP A 106 9.06 18.10 14.65
N THR A 107 8.11 19.02 14.51
CA THR A 107 6.74 18.71 14.09
C THR A 107 6.69 18.15 12.67
N CYS A 108 7.40 18.76 11.71
CA CYS A 108 7.48 18.25 10.34
C CYS A 108 8.10 16.85 10.27
N GLU A 109 9.17 16.58 11.01
CA GLU A 109 9.82 15.26 11.06
C GLU A 109 8.86 14.19 11.61
N LYS A 110 8.11 14.50 12.68
CA LYS A 110 7.11 13.58 13.23
C LYS A 110 5.96 13.32 12.24
N ILE A 111 5.45 14.37 11.58
CA ILE A 111 4.41 14.21 10.55
C ILE A 111 4.92 13.34 9.40
N VAL A 112 6.15 13.57 8.93
CA VAL A 112 6.77 12.73 7.89
C VAL A 112 6.90 11.28 8.34
N ASN A 113 7.27 11.02 9.60
CA ASN A 113 7.38 9.66 10.11
C ASN A 113 6.01 8.95 10.14
N VAL A 114 4.93 9.64 10.54
CA VAL A 114 3.57 9.09 10.45
C VAL A 114 3.19 8.81 8.98
N LEU A 115 3.38 9.80 8.11
CA LEU A 115 3.05 9.71 6.69
C LEU A 115 3.87 8.64 5.95
N ALA A 116 5.05 8.28 6.45
CA ALA A 116 5.87 7.22 5.87
C ALA A 116 5.14 5.86 5.87
N TYR A 117 4.38 5.54 6.92
CA TYR A 117 3.57 4.33 6.98
C TYR A 117 2.48 4.34 5.89
N PHE A 118 1.77 5.46 5.72
CA PHE A 118 0.79 5.63 4.64
C PHE A 118 1.43 5.55 3.26
N ASN A 119 2.68 6.03 3.13
CA ASN A 119 3.38 6.07 1.85
C ASN A 119 3.79 4.65 1.46
N ASN A 120 4.28 3.88 2.43
CA ASN A 120 4.59 2.46 2.24
C ASN A 120 3.34 1.66 1.85
N ALA A 121 2.24 1.78 2.61
CA ALA A 121 0.98 1.12 2.29
C ALA A 121 0.47 1.50 0.90
N THR A 122 0.55 2.79 0.53
CA THR A 122 0.16 3.27 -0.80
C THR A 122 1.02 2.66 -1.89
N GLN A 123 2.33 2.55 -1.69
CA GLN A 123 3.25 1.91 -2.66
C GLN A 123 2.90 0.43 -2.85
N ILE A 124 2.70 -0.31 -1.75
CA ILE A 124 2.32 -1.73 -1.79
C ILE A 124 0.99 -1.92 -2.53
N PHE A 125 -0.04 -1.14 -2.17
CA PHE A 125 -1.35 -1.22 -2.83
C PHE A 125 -1.34 -0.75 -4.29
N SER A 126 -0.34 0.05 -4.69
CA SER A 126 -0.18 0.55 -6.05
C SER A 126 0.55 -0.43 -6.98
N HIS A 127 1.04 -1.56 -6.48
CA HIS A 127 1.65 -2.57 -7.33
C HIS A 127 0.63 -3.15 -8.32
N VAL A 128 1.02 -3.23 -9.59
CA VAL A 128 0.14 -3.66 -10.69
C VAL A 128 0.36 -5.15 -11.04
N TYR A 129 1.59 -5.63 -10.95
CA TYR A 129 1.99 -6.97 -11.41
C TYR A 129 2.42 -7.90 -10.27
N LYS A 130 2.16 -7.49 -9.03
CA LYS A 130 2.25 -8.32 -7.81
C LYS A 130 0.85 -8.46 -7.21
N SER A 131 0.63 -9.53 -6.45
CA SER A 131 -0.61 -9.64 -5.69
C SER A 131 -0.64 -8.54 -4.62
N THR A 132 -1.76 -7.82 -4.52
CA THR A 132 -1.95 -6.78 -3.51
C THR A 132 -3.01 -7.16 -2.51
N ALA A 133 -4.06 -7.88 -2.92
CA ALA A 133 -5.19 -8.29 -2.06
C ALA A 133 -4.78 -8.96 -0.75
N ASN A 134 -3.72 -9.76 -0.77
CA ASN A 134 -3.17 -10.47 0.38
C ASN A 134 -2.39 -9.56 1.36
N GLU A 135 -1.98 -8.36 0.97
CA GLU A 135 -1.19 -7.46 1.82
C GLU A 135 -2.05 -6.52 2.66
N PHE A 136 -3.37 -6.49 2.42
CA PHE A 136 -4.29 -5.56 3.08
C PHE A 136 -4.14 -5.53 4.61
N PHE A 137 -4.24 -6.70 5.26
CA PHE A 137 -4.24 -6.79 6.72
C PHE A 137 -2.87 -6.51 7.32
N VAL A 138 -1.77 -6.82 6.62
CA VAL A 138 -0.43 -6.45 7.07
C VAL A 138 -0.31 -4.93 7.12
N GLU A 139 -0.70 -4.25 6.05
CA GLU A 139 -0.62 -2.79 6.00
C GLU A 139 -1.60 -2.12 6.95
N ALA A 140 -2.77 -2.71 7.20
CA ALA A 140 -3.70 -2.20 8.21
C ALA A 140 -3.10 -2.28 9.63
N VAL A 141 -2.47 -3.39 9.99
CA VAL A 141 -1.75 -3.55 11.27
C VAL A 141 -0.59 -2.55 11.38
N ASN A 142 0.17 -2.34 10.30
CA ASN A 142 1.25 -1.35 10.28
C ASN A 142 0.73 0.07 10.52
N LEU A 143 -0.40 0.44 9.90
CA LEU A 143 -1.06 1.71 10.13
C LEU A 143 -1.59 1.82 11.57
N ALA A 144 -2.14 0.74 12.13
CA ALA A 144 -2.60 0.69 13.52
C ALA A 144 -1.45 0.96 14.49
N GLY A 145 -0.32 0.28 14.28
CA GLY A 145 0.90 0.45 15.05
C GLY A 145 1.42 1.90 14.99
N ALA A 146 1.39 2.53 13.80
CA ALA A 146 1.77 3.93 13.67
C ALA A 146 0.89 4.84 14.52
N PHE A 147 -0.44 4.66 14.52
CA PHE A 147 -1.30 5.48 15.36
C PHE A 147 -1.02 5.29 16.86
N CYS A 148 -0.72 4.07 17.30
CA CYS A 148 -0.33 3.80 18.68
C CYS A 148 1.05 4.40 19.03
N GLU A 149 2.00 4.40 18.10
CA GLU A 149 3.34 4.96 18.31
C GLU A 149 3.30 6.49 18.46
N PHE A 150 2.47 7.16 17.64
CA PHE A 150 2.46 8.63 17.57
C PHE A 150 1.34 9.31 18.38
N SER A 151 0.50 8.55 19.09
CA SER A 151 -0.62 9.10 19.88
C SER A 151 -0.20 9.97 21.08
N GLU A 152 1.02 9.83 21.59
CA GLU A 152 1.48 10.56 22.79
C GLU A 152 2.05 11.96 22.50
N ALA A 153 2.36 12.30 21.25
CA ALA A 153 2.95 13.59 20.89
C ALA A 153 1.87 14.65 20.65
N THR A 154 1.81 15.70 21.48
CA THR A 154 0.64 16.61 21.63
C THR A 154 0.09 17.23 20.33
N TYR A 155 0.94 17.64 19.38
CA TYR A 155 0.48 18.21 18.09
C TYR A 155 0.17 17.13 17.04
N VAL A 156 0.86 15.99 17.14
CA VAL A 156 0.72 14.85 16.22
C VAL A 156 -0.48 14.00 16.61
N SER A 157 -0.87 13.99 17.90
CA SER A 157 -2.00 13.22 18.40
C SER A 157 -3.31 13.67 17.72
N TYR A 158 -3.55 14.97 17.59
CA TYR A 158 -4.73 15.48 16.88
C TYR A 158 -4.76 15.05 15.40
N PHE A 159 -3.60 15.14 14.73
CA PHE A 159 -3.42 14.71 13.33
C PHE A 159 -3.65 13.20 13.19
N CYS A 160 -3.12 12.40 14.11
CA CYS A 160 -3.29 10.95 14.16
C CYS A 160 -4.72 10.52 14.49
N ASP A 161 -5.36 11.16 15.46
CA ASP A 161 -6.73 10.84 15.89
C ASP A 161 -7.72 11.05 14.75
N PHE A 162 -7.60 12.14 14.00
CA PHE A 162 -8.49 12.41 12.88
C PHE A 162 -8.27 11.45 11.70
N MET A 163 -7.00 11.17 11.33
CA MET A 163 -6.66 10.13 10.34
C MET A 163 -7.20 8.76 10.76
N LYS A 164 -7.04 8.41 12.05
CA LYS A 164 -7.52 7.16 12.64
C LYS A 164 -9.03 7.04 12.50
N GLN A 165 -9.80 8.04 12.95
CA GLN A 165 -11.27 8.03 12.85
C GLN A 165 -11.76 7.82 11.41
N LYS A 166 -11.12 8.46 10.44
CA LYS A 166 -11.49 8.34 9.03
C LYS A 166 -11.07 7.01 8.40
N PHE A 167 -9.94 6.45 8.83
CA PHE A 167 -9.48 5.12 8.43
C PHE A 167 -10.41 4.03 8.99
N LEU A 168 -10.82 4.17 10.26
CA LEU A 168 -11.75 3.25 10.92
C LEU A 168 -13.06 3.05 10.17
N LYS A 169 -13.64 4.13 9.64
CA LYS A 169 -14.88 4.07 8.83
C LYS A 169 -14.73 3.26 7.54
N TYR A 170 -13.51 3.12 7.02
CA TYR A 170 -13.27 2.23 5.89
C TYR A 170 -12.98 0.81 6.36
N TYR A 171 -12.16 0.68 7.42
CA TYR A 171 -11.83 -0.61 8.00
C TYR A 171 -13.11 -1.36 8.46
N SER A 172 -14.12 -0.65 8.93
CA SER A 172 -15.39 -1.24 9.36
C SER A 172 -16.19 -1.96 8.25
N HIS A 173 -15.82 -1.79 6.99
CA HIS A 173 -16.54 -2.37 5.86
C HIS A 173 -15.59 -3.05 4.86
N ILE A 174 -14.49 -3.61 5.34
CA ILE A 174 -13.52 -4.30 4.48
C ILE A 174 -14.20 -5.52 3.84
N PRO A 175 -14.11 -5.66 2.50
CA PRO A 175 -14.57 -6.86 1.83
C PRO A 175 -13.85 -8.11 2.37
N HIS A 176 -14.61 -9.11 2.84
CA HIS A 176 -14.09 -10.40 3.35
C HIS A 176 -13.16 -11.13 2.38
N ILE A 177 -13.23 -10.79 1.10
CA ILE A 177 -12.36 -11.33 0.07
C ILE A 177 -10.88 -10.95 0.26
N HIS A 178 -10.57 -9.81 0.89
CA HIS A 178 -9.19 -9.52 1.32
C HIS A 178 -8.74 -10.47 2.42
N GLY A 179 -9.66 -10.88 3.31
CA GLY A 179 -9.39 -11.91 4.32
C GLY A 179 -9.13 -13.27 3.68
N ILE A 180 -9.88 -13.61 2.64
CA ILE A 180 -9.64 -14.84 1.87
C ILE A 180 -8.30 -14.77 1.13
N ALA A 181 -7.97 -13.65 0.49
CA ALA A 181 -6.68 -13.42 -0.16
C ALA A 181 -5.52 -13.54 0.84
N PHE A 182 -5.69 -12.98 2.04
CA PHE A 182 -4.75 -13.08 3.14
C PHE A 182 -4.53 -14.53 3.60
N VAL A 183 -5.61 -15.31 3.75
CA VAL A 183 -5.54 -16.72 4.12
C VAL A 183 -4.89 -17.56 3.03
N LEU A 184 -5.06 -17.19 1.76
CA LEU A 184 -4.38 -17.79 0.61
C LEU A 184 -2.90 -17.40 0.51
N ASP A 185 -2.41 -16.47 1.33
CA ASP A 185 -0.98 -16.29 1.48
C ASP A 185 -0.42 -17.39 2.41
N PRO A 186 0.50 -18.24 1.91
CA PRO A 186 1.08 -19.31 2.70
C PRO A 186 1.85 -18.83 3.94
N ARG A 187 2.23 -17.55 3.98
CA ARG A 187 2.89 -16.92 5.11
C ARG A 187 1.93 -16.63 6.26
N TYR A 188 0.68 -16.32 5.96
CA TYR A 188 -0.25 -15.74 6.93
C TYR A 188 -1.31 -16.74 7.41
N LYS A 189 -2.12 -17.29 6.50
CA LYS A 189 -3.18 -18.26 6.81
C LYS A 189 -4.17 -17.76 7.88
N LEU A 190 -5.02 -18.67 8.38
CA LEU A 190 -6.05 -18.35 9.37
C LEU A 190 -5.48 -17.93 10.72
N ALA A 191 -4.38 -18.55 11.17
CA ALA A 191 -3.79 -18.23 12.48
C ALA A 191 -3.32 -16.78 12.55
N TYR A 192 -2.66 -16.28 11.49
CA TYR A 192 -2.20 -14.91 11.46
C TYR A 192 -3.35 -13.92 11.22
N LEU A 193 -4.37 -14.31 10.43
CA LEU A 193 -5.57 -13.48 10.28
C LEU A 193 -6.24 -13.20 11.62
N ALA A 194 -6.40 -14.23 12.47
CA ALA A 194 -6.95 -14.05 13.81
C ALA A 194 -6.14 -13.04 14.63
N ASN A 195 -4.80 -13.10 14.55
CA ASN A 195 -3.92 -12.16 15.24
C ASN A 195 -4.04 -10.73 14.70
N CYS A 196 -4.13 -10.54 13.38
CA CYS A 196 -4.34 -9.23 12.76
C CYS A 196 -5.65 -8.63 13.24
N ILE A 197 -6.76 -9.39 13.18
CA ILE A 197 -8.08 -8.90 13.60
C ILE A 197 -8.10 -8.58 15.11
N ASP A 198 -7.50 -9.45 15.94
CA ASP A 198 -7.42 -9.22 17.40
C ASP A 198 -6.58 -7.96 17.70
N TYR A 199 -5.43 -7.78 17.06
CA TYR A 199 -4.56 -6.60 17.24
C TYR A 199 -5.21 -5.32 16.73
N ASP A 200 -5.77 -5.36 15.53
CA ASP A 200 -6.47 -4.23 14.93
C ASP A 200 -7.62 -3.84 15.83
N TYR A 201 -8.44 -4.77 16.31
CA TYR A 201 -9.52 -4.45 17.24
C TYR A 201 -9.04 -3.73 18.50
N VAL A 202 -7.99 -4.24 19.16
CA VAL A 202 -7.43 -3.61 20.36
C VAL A 202 -6.86 -2.22 20.07
N SER A 203 -6.17 -2.06 18.94
CA SER A 203 -5.43 -0.84 18.60
C SER A 203 -6.33 0.25 18.01
N PHE A 204 -7.29 -0.15 17.19
CA PHE A 204 -8.18 0.71 16.44
C PHE A 204 -9.52 0.97 17.13
N PHE A 205 -10.09 -0.05 17.77
CA PHE A 205 -11.43 -0.02 18.36
C PHE A 205 -11.40 -0.28 19.88
N PRO A 206 -10.67 0.51 20.70
CA PRO A 206 -10.81 0.42 22.13
C PRO A 206 -12.25 0.85 22.49
N THR A 207 -13.08 -0.15 22.78
CA THR A 207 -14.44 -0.09 23.35
C THR A 207 -15.00 1.33 23.56
N GLN A 208 -15.82 1.84 22.63
CA GLN A 208 -17.20 2.36 22.88
C GLN A 208 -17.75 3.45 21.94
N GLU A 209 -17.03 4.04 20.98
CA GLU A 209 -17.55 5.31 20.39
C GLU A 209 -17.90 5.36 18.90
N PHE A 210 -17.71 4.30 18.10
CA PHE A 210 -17.68 4.49 16.63
C PHE A 210 -18.74 3.81 15.75
N ASP A 211 -19.68 3.02 16.27
CA ASP A 211 -20.88 2.64 15.51
C ASP A 211 -21.99 2.07 16.41
N ASP A 212 -23.24 2.15 15.98
CA ASP A 212 -24.39 1.51 16.64
C ASP A 212 -24.30 -0.04 16.58
N ASN A 213 -23.39 -0.59 15.77
CA ASN A 213 -23.06 -2.02 15.67
C ASN A 213 -21.53 -2.24 15.74
N PRO A 214 -20.95 -2.47 16.92
CA PRO A 214 -19.54 -2.80 17.02
C PRO A 214 -19.24 -4.12 16.30
N ILE A 215 -18.17 -4.12 15.52
CA ILE A 215 -17.64 -5.32 14.85
C ILE A 215 -17.09 -6.26 15.92
N ASP A 216 -17.60 -7.48 16.01
CA ASP A 216 -17.02 -8.52 16.86
C ASP A 216 -15.85 -9.20 16.11
N PRO A 217 -14.60 -9.09 16.62
CA PRO A 217 -13.42 -9.75 16.04
C PRO A 217 -13.61 -11.24 15.75
N LYS A 218 -14.30 -11.94 16.67
CA LYS A 218 -14.56 -13.36 16.52
C LYS A 218 -15.58 -13.61 15.43
N GLN A 219 -16.60 -12.76 15.32
CA GLN A 219 -17.59 -12.86 14.25
C GLN A 219 -16.92 -12.64 12.88
N GLU A 220 -16.12 -11.59 12.71
CA GLU A 220 -15.41 -11.31 11.45
C GLU A 220 -14.48 -12.46 11.05
N PHE A 221 -13.68 -12.95 12.00
CA PHE A 221 -12.81 -14.09 11.75
C PHE A 221 -13.60 -15.33 11.30
N ASN A 222 -14.71 -15.63 11.99
CA ASN A 222 -15.56 -16.76 11.65
C ASN A 222 -16.22 -16.59 10.28
N GLU A 223 -16.65 -15.38 9.93
CA GLU A 223 -17.24 -15.08 8.62
C GLU A 223 -16.22 -15.31 7.49
N VAL A 224 -15.00 -14.80 7.62
CA VAL A 224 -13.93 -15.03 6.62
C VAL A 224 -13.58 -16.51 6.53
N SER A 225 -13.43 -17.20 7.66
CA SER A 225 -13.12 -18.64 7.70
C SER A 225 -14.21 -19.47 7.03
N ASN A 226 -15.47 -19.17 7.31
CA ASN A 226 -16.61 -19.85 6.70
C ASN A 226 -16.68 -19.59 5.19
N LEU A 227 -16.48 -18.34 4.76
CA LEU A 227 -16.48 -17.99 3.33
C LEU A 227 -15.32 -18.65 2.58
N PHE A 228 -14.13 -18.73 3.19
CA PHE A 228 -12.98 -19.44 2.62
C PHE A 228 -13.31 -20.92 2.40
N HIS A 229 -13.90 -21.57 3.40
CA HIS A 229 -14.29 -22.98 3.30
C HIS A 229 -15.42 -23.19 2.26
N GLN A 230 -16.40 -22.28 2.19
CA GLN A 230 -17.47 -22.33 1.18
C GLN A 230 -16.90 -22.20 -0.24
N LEU A 231 -16.01 -21.23 -0.46
CA LEU A 231 -15.38 -21.01 -1.76
C LEU A 231 -14.54 -22.22 -2.19
N TYR A 232 -13.76 -22.80 -1.28
CA TYR A 232 -13.03 -24.03 -1.57
C TYR A 232 -13.97 -25.17 -2.00
N ASN A 233 -15.09 -25.36 -1.30
CA ASN A 233 -16.06 -26.41 -1.64
C ASN A 233 -16.68 -26.20 -3.04
N GLU A 234 -16.96 -24.96 -3.44
CA GLU A 234 -17.44 -24.62 -4.79
C GLU A 234 -16.41 -25.01 -5.86
N PHE A 235 -15.13 -24.64 -5.65
CA PHE A 235 -14.04 -25.01 -6.57
C PHE A 235 -13.80 -26.52 -6.60
N HIS A 236 -13.88 -27.19 -5.45
CA HIS A 236 -13.74 -28.63 -5.35
C HIS A 236 -14.86 -29.35 -6.11
N ALA A 237 -16.11 -28.89 -5.99
CA ALA A 237 -17.23 -29.42 -6.77
C ALA A 237 -17.04 -29.21 -8.28
N GLN A 238 -16.48 -28.07 -8.69
CA GLN A 238 -16.25 -27.76 -10.09
C GLN A 238 -15.06 -28.52 -10.71
N TYR A 239 -13.99 -28.76 -9.94
CA TYR A 239 -12.70 -29.21 -10.47
C TYR A 239 -12.15 -30.51 -9.88
N GLY A 240 -12.71 -31.01 -8.76
CA GLY A 240 -12.18 -32.15 -8.00
C GLY A 240 -12.11 -33.46 -8.78
N ASN A 241 -13.01 -33.67 -9.74
CA ASN A 241 -13.06 -34.90 -10.55
C ASN A 241 -11.96 -35.00 -11.62
N ALA A 242 -11.13 -33.96 -11.80
CA ALA A 242 -10.12 -33.88 -12.86
C ALA A 242 -8.66 -33.86 -12.35
N SER A 243 -8.42 -33.99 -11.03
CA SER A 243 -7.10 -33.79 -10.43
C SER A 243 -6.34 -35.11 -10.15
N PRO A 244 -5.02 -35.20 -10.45
CA PRO A 244 -4.19 -36.36 -10.11
C PRO A 244 -3.80 -36.42 -8.61
N PRO A 245 -3.39 -37.60 -8.09
CA PRO A 245 -3.13 -37.81 -6.66
C PRO A 245 -1.84 -37.14 -6.15
N MET A 246 -1.88 -36.74 -4.87
CA MET A 246 -0.92 -35.88 -4.14
C MET A 246 0.33 -36.65 -3.65
N GLN A 247 1.53 -36.03 -3.65
CA GLN A 247 2.76 -36.54 -3.01
C GLN A 247 3.42 -35.47 -2.13
N GLN A 248 3.91 -35.85 -0.93
CA GLN A 248 4.49 -34.97 0.09
C GLN A 248 6.04 -34.91 0.02
N THR A 249 6.63 -33.73 0.22
CA THR A 249 8.08 -33.54 0.44
C THR A 249 8.33 -32.54 1.55
N SER A 250 9.26 -32.84 2.47
CA SER A 250 9.59 -32.04 3.65
C SER A 250 11.01 -31.44 3.56
N SER A 251 11.19 -30.22 4.08
CA SER A 251 12.51 -29.64 4.35
C SER A 251 12.48 -28.79 5.62
N SER A 252 13.53 -28.92 6.44
CA SER A 252 13.67 -28.27 7.76
C SER A 252 14.64 -27.08 7.72
N SER A 253 14.38 -26.03 8.51
CA SER A 253 15.37 -25.00 8.83
C SER A 253 15.26 -24.45 10.27
N LYS A 254 16.31 -23.75 10.72
CA LYS A 254 16.44 -23.08 12.03
C LYS A 254 16.88 -21.61 11.80
N GLY A 255 16.24 -20.66 12.51
CA GLY A 255 16.67 -19.25 12.60
C GLY A 255 15.54 -18.33 13.12
N LYS A 256 15.85 -17.28 13.90
CA LYS A 256 14.89 -16.45 14.69
C LYS A 256 14.91 -14.96 14.27
N SER A 257 13.72 -14.31 14.22
CA SER A 257 13.49 -12.86 13.97
C SER A 257 12.42 -12.31 14.95
N LEU A 258 12.31 -10.98 15.10
CA LEU A 258 11.47 -10.31 16.12
C LEU A 258 9.95 -10.35 15.85
N LEU A 259 9.49 -10.34 14.58
CA LEU A 259 8.08 -10.68 14.26
C LEU A 259 7.76 -12.12 14.62
N LYS A 260 8.75 -13.01 14.43
CA LYS A 260 8.71 -14.38 14.91
C LYS A 260 8.72 -14.46 16.44
N SER A 261 9.25 -13.49 17.18
CA SER A 261 9.23 -13.50 18.65
C SER A 261 7.87 -13.09 19.26
N ALA A 262 7.15 -12.17 18.61
CA ALA A 262 5.76 -11.85 18.95
C ALA A 262 4.83 -13.03 18.59
N PHE A 263 5.06 -13.62 17.41
CA PHE A 263 4.39 -14.83 16.93
C PHE A 263 4.65 -16.06 17.83
N ASP A 264 5.91 -16.39 18.13
CA ASP A 264 6.33 -17.51 18.98
C ASP A 264 5.81 -17.39 20.43
N SER A 265 5.55 -16.16 20.90
CA SER A 265 4.96 -15.91 22.22
C SER A 265 3.44 -16.12 22.21
N PHE A 266 2.77 -15.79 21.11
CA PHE A 266 1.31 -15.83 21.00
C PHE A 266 0.79 -17.20 20.52
N GLU A 267 1.48 -17.88 19.62
CA GLU A 267 1.16 -19.24 19.18
C GLU A 267 1.17 -20.23 20.37
N LYS A 268 2.08 -20.03 21.33
CA LYS A 268 2.11 -20.76 22.61
C LYS A 268 0.88 -20.54 23.49
N SER A 269 0.17 -19.42 23.34
CA SER A 269 -1.05 -19.14 24.12
C SER A 269 -2.33 -19.73 23.51
N ARG A 270 -2.33 -20.09 22.22
CA ARG A 270 -3.53 -20.57 21.50
C ARG A 270 -3.47 -22.07 21.14
N ALA A 271 -2.36 -22.74 21.40
CA ALA A 271 -2.21 -24.18 21.20
C ALA A 271 -3.02 -24.99 22.24
N THR A 272 -4.28 -25.29 21.92
CA THR A 272 -4.99 -26.43 22.51
C THR A 272 -4.63 -27.71 21.77
N PRO A 273 -4.42 -28.85 22.46
CA PRO A 273 -4.09 -30.11 21.81
C PRO A 273 -5.37 -30.69 21.20
N THR A 274 -5.60 -30.46 19.91
CA THR A 274 -6.67 -31.16 19.17
C THR A 274 -6.04 -32.13 18.20
N THR A 275 -5.86 -33.35 18.69
CA THR A 275 -5.51 -34.52 17.90
C THR A 275 -6.74 -34.96 17.11
N GLU A 276 -6.91 -34.46 15.89
CA GLU A 276 -7.80 -35.11 14.91
C GLU A 276 -7.02 -35.45 13.65
N GLN A 277 -6.59 -36.71 13.59
CA GLN A 277 -6.19 -37.38 12.36
C GLN A 277 -7.43 -37.52 11.48
N SER A 278 -7.68 -36.55 10.59
CA SER A 278 -8.51 -36.79 9.42
C SER A 278 -7.60 -37.08 8.23
N SER A 279 -7.99 -38.02 7.39
CA SER A 279 -7.43 -38.24 6.06
C SER A 279 -7.51 -36.93 5.27
N GLY A 280 -6.48 -36.09 5.41
CA GLY A 280 -6.57 -34.67 5.10
C GLY A 280 -6.86 -34.43 3.63
N ASN A 281 -7.99 -33.79 3.34
CA ASN A 281 -8.21 -33.17 2.05
C ASN A 281 -7.18 -32.03 1.85
N GLU A 282 -7.00 -31.61 0.61
CA GLU A 282 -6.06 -30.57 0.20
C GLU A 282 -6.13 -29.31 1.10
N PHE A 283 -7.34 -28.92 1.49
CA PHE A 283 -7.63 -27.78 2.35
C PHE A 283 -7.01 -27.90 3.75
N SER A 284 -7.24 -29.03 4.44
CA SER A 284 -6.66 -29.26 5.77
C SER A 284 -5.13 -29.35 5.72
N LEU A 285 -4.57 -29.93 4.65
CA LEU A 285 -3.13 -29.95 4.47
C LEU A 285 -2.55 -28.53 4.31
N TYR A 286 -3.19 -27.69 3.48
CA TYR A 286 -2.74 -26.32 3.30
C TYR A 286 -2.74 -25.54 4.61
N LEU A 287 -3.80 -25.64 5.41
CA LEU A 287 -3.92 -24.91 6.66
C LEU A 287 -2.90 -25.33 7.74
N THR A 288 -2.43 -26.58 7.68
CA THR A 288 -1.46 -27.13 8.65
C THR A 288 -0.01 -27.07 8.18
N LEU A 289 0.23 -26.84 6.88
CA LEU A 289 1.57 -26.67 6.34
C LEU A 289 2.23 -25.43 6.96
N ASN A 290 3.50 -25.51 7.33
CA ASN A 290 4.28 -24.31 7.67
C ASN A 290 5.20 -23.97 6.50
N VAL A 291 5.27 -22.69 6.16
CA VAL A 291 6.20 -22.18 5.15
C VAL A 291 7.30 -21.43 5.88
N ASP A 292 8.53 -21.91 5.72
CA ASP A 292 9.70 -21.17 6.18
C ASP A 292 9.90 -19.97 5.24
N TYR A 293 9.81 -18.75 5.78
CA TYR A 293 10.17 -17.54 5.08
C TYR A 293 10.84 -16.56 6.05
N GLU A 294 11.79 -15.77 5.56
CA GLU A 294 12.40 -14.71 6.36
C GLU A 294 11.68 -13.38 6.14
N VAL A 295 11.57 -12.61 7.23
CA VAL A 295 11.00 -11.25 7.18
C VAL A 295 11.96 -10.37 6.40
N GLY A 296 11.50 -9.80 5.29
CA GLY A 296 12.30 -8.95 4.40
C GLY A 296 12.74 -9.64 3.10
N ASP A 297 12.49 -10.95 2.95
CA ASP A 297 12.63 -11.61 1.67
C ASP A 297 11.52 -11.14 0.69
N ASP A 298 11.88 -10.96 -0.58
CA ASP A 298 10.92 -10.72 -1.67
C ASP A 298 10.19 -12.05 -1.97
N PHE A 299 9.24 -12.40 -1.10
CA PHE A 299 8.42 -13.61 -1.25
C PHE A 299 7.38 -13.40 -2.35
N ASP A 300 7.56 -14.13 -3.46
CA ASP A 300 6.59 -14.15 -4.55
C ASP A 300 5.52 -15.22 -4.29
N VAL A 301 4.39 -14.78 -3.75
CA VAL A 301 3.23 -15.63 -3.44
C VAL A 301 2.69 -16.36 -4.67
N LEU A 302 2.69 -15.71 -5.85
CA LEU A 302 2.18 -16.31 -7.08
C LEU A 302 3.13 -17.41 -7.59
N LYS A 303 4.44 -17.18 -7.47
CA LYS A 303 5.44 -18.20 -7.79
C LYS A 303 5.34 -19.40 -6.86
N TRP A 304 5.16 -19.18 -5.55
CA TRP A 304 4.97 -20.27 -4.58
C TRP A 304 3.77 -21.14 -4.95
N TRP A 305 2.63 -20.52 -5.28
CA TRP A 305 1.43 -21.25 -5.69
C TRP A 305 1.62 -22.01 -7.01
N LYS A 306 2.35 -21.44 -7.96
CA LYS A 306 2.70 -22.11 -9.21
C LYS A 306 3.56 -23.36 -8.96
N GLU A 307 4.52 -23.28 -8.04
CA GLU A 307 5.37 -24.42 -7.67
C GLU A 307 4.59 -25.48 -6.87
N SER A 308 3.61 -25.05 -6.09
CA SER A 308 2.77 -25.91 -5.25
C SER A 308 1.51 -26.44 -5.93
N GLU A 309 1.32 -26.15 -7.22
CA GLU A 309 0.09 -26.47 -7.98
C GLU A 309 -0.23 -27.97 -8.02
N ARG A 310 0.81 -28.83 -8.02
CA ARG A 310 0.62 -30.28 -7.97
C ARG A 310 0.14 -30.77 -6.60
N THR A 311 0.56 -30.12 -5.54
CA THR A 311 0.19 -30.45 -4.16
C THR A 311 -1.19 -29.88 -3.83
N PHE A 312 -1.51 -28.70 -4.37
CA PHE A 312 -2.74 -27.98 -4.11
C PHE A 312 -3.51 -27.63 -5.40
N PRO A 313 -4.04 -28.62 -6.14
CA PRO A 313 -4.65 -28.40 -7.45
C PRO A 313 -5.94 -27.56 -7.42
N ILE A 314 -6.75 -27.64 -6.36
CA ILE A 314 -8.01 -26.90 -6.24
C ILE A 314 -7.75 -25.48 -5.72
N LEU A 315 -6.97 -25.33 -4.66
CA LEU A 315 -6.57 -24.04 -4.10
C LEU A 315 -5.78 -23.22 -5.12
N SER A 316 -4.89 -23.82 -5.91
CA SER A 316 -4.14 -23.09 -6.95
C SER A 316 -5.06 -22.52 -8.04
N LYS A 317 -6.20 -23.15 -8.32
CA LYS A 317 -7.23 -22.58 -9.20
C LYS A 317 -7.96 -21.42 -8.55
N MET A 318 -8.26 -21.53 -7.25
CA MET A 318 -8.90 -20.47 -6.48
C MET A 318 -8.00 -19.23 -6.36
N VAL A 319 -6.71 -19.43 -6.10
CA VAL A 319 -5.67 -18.39 -6.03
C VAL A 319 -5.63 -17.55 -7.29
N LYS A 320 -5.70 -18.17 -8.47
CA LYS A 320 -5.70 -17.48 -9.77
C LYS A 320 -6.88 -16.51 -9.94
N GLN A 321 -7.95 -16.66 -9.16
CA GLN A 321 -9.10 -15.75 -9.18
C GLN A 321 -9.06 -14.73 -8.03
N VAL A 322 -8.60 -15.15 -6.85
CA VAL A 322 -8.60 -14.30 -5.65
C VAL A 322 -7.37 -13.38 -5.62
N LEU A 323 -6.14 -13.91 -5.77
CA LEU A 323 -4.91 -13.12 -5.62
C LEU A 323 -4.66 -12.16 -6.79
N VAL A 324 -5.38 -12.31 -7.90
CA VAL A 324 -5.30 -11.42 -9.07
C VAL A 324 -6.10 -10.13 -8.85
N MET A 325 -6.98 -10.08 -7.86
CA MET A 325 -7.69 -8.84 -7.56
C MET A 325 -6.73 -7.77 -7.04
N SER A 326 -6.87 -6.57 -7.57
CA SER A 326 -6.18 -5.39 -7.06
C SER A 326 -7.00 -4.71 -5.97
N ILE A 327 -6.36 -4.30 -4.87
CA ILE A 327 -6.98 -3.43 -3.85
C ILE A 327 -7.11 -1.98 -4.37
N SER A 328 -6.43 -1.66 -5.47
CA SER A 328 -6.33 -0.30 -6.00
C SER A 328 -6.70 -0.18 -7.47
N THR A 329 -7.27 0.96 -7.83
CA THR A 329 -7.51 1.38 -9.23
C THR A 329 -6.28 1.98 -9.89
N VAL A 330 -5.16 2.09 -9.18
CA VAL A 330 -3.92 2.71 -9.69
C VAL A 330 -3.44 2.07 -11.00
N ALA A 331 -3.59 0.75 -11.17
CA ALA A 331 -3.27 0.08 -12.44
C ALA A 331 -4.02 0.69 -13.64
N VAL A 332 -5.31 0.96 -13.46
CA VAL A 332 -6.18 1.55 -14.49
C VAL A 332 -5.83 3.03 -14.70
N GLU A 333 -5.58 3.77 -13.62
CA GLU A 333 -5.17 5.19 -13.70
C GLU A 333 -3.81 5.36 -14.38
N LEU A 334 -2.87 4.44 -14.17
CA LEU A 334 -1.58 4.40 -14.85
C LEU A 334 -1.75 4.19 -16.34
N GLU A 335 -2.62 3.26 -16.74
CA GLU A 335 -2.87 3.02 -18.16
C GLU A 335 -3.57 4.20 -18.83
N PHE A 336 -4.52 4.86 -18.15
CA PHE A 336 -5.11 6.11 -18.65
C PHE A 336 -4.08 7.24 -18.75
N SER A 337 -3.21 7.39 -17.75
CA SER A 337 -2.13 8.39 -17.79
C SER A 337 -1.13 8.10 -18.91
N ALA A 338 -0.89 6.83 -19.24
CA ALA A 338 -0.07 6.45 -20.38
C ALA A 338 -0.79 6.73 -21.71
N ALA A 339 -2.12 6.54 -21.75
CA ALA A 339 -2.98 6.83 -22.88
C ALA A 339 -3.07 8.33 -23.22
N ASP A 340 -2.76 9.24 -22.29
CA ASP A 340 -2.59 10.68 -22.58
C ASP A 340 -1.47 10.95 -23.61
N ASN A 341 -0.54 10.00 -23.84
CA ASN A 341 0.43 10.11 -24.95
C ASN A 341 -0.17 9.72 -26.32
N VAL A 342 -1.33 9.05 -26.32
CA VAL A 342 -2.06 8.57 -27.50
C VAL A 342 -3.19 9.55 -27.85
N LEU A 343 -3.96 9.97 -26.85
CA LEU A 343 -4.94 11.05 -26.93
C LEU A 343 -4.35 12.33 -26.36
N ILE A 344 -4.03 13.26 -27.24
CA ILE A 344 -3.54 14.60 -26.87
C ILE A 344 -4.53 15.62 -27.41
N ASP A 345 -4.55 16.85 -26.89
CA ASP A 345 -5.48 17.92 -27.32
C ASP A 345 -5.52 18.14 -28.84
N TYR A 346 -4.44 17.80 -29.55
CA TYR A 346 -4.31 17.89 -31.01
C TYR A 346 -4.47 16.55 -31.76
N ARG A 347 -4.68 15.42 -31.06
CA ARG A 347 -4.88 14.05 -31.60
C ARG A 347 -6.17 13.41 -31.07
N THR A 348 -7.32 14.02 -31.40
CA THR A 348 -8.65 13.59 -30.92
C THR A 348 -9.47 12.78 -31.93
N ARG A 349 -8.90 12.41 -33.08
CA ARG A 349 -9.61 11.78 -34.21
C ARG A 349 -9.66 10.24 -34.17
N LEU A 350 -9.18 9.61 -33.11
CA LEU A 350 -9.25 8.15 -32.96
C LEU A 350 -10.66 7.74 -32.54
N SER A 351 -11.18 6.67 -33.14
CA SER A 351 -12.41 6.07 -32.61
C SER A 351 -12.12 5.40 -31.26
N PRO A 352 -13.13 5.26 -30.37
CA PRO A 352 -12.96 4.57 -29.09
C PRO A 352 -12.38 3.16 -29.24
N SER A 353 -12.79 2.40 -30.26
CA SER A 353 -12.28 1.06 -30.55
C SER A 353 -10.79 1.03 -30.92
N PHE A 354 -10.31 2.01 -31.69
CA PHE A 354 -8.90 2.10 -32.06
C PHE A 354 -8.06 2.55 -30.86
N LEU A 355 -8.59 3.43 -30.01
CA LEU A 355 -7.93 3.80 -28.76
C LEU A 355 -7.73 2.59 -27.84
N GLU A 356 -8.80 1.84 -27.58
CA GLU A 356 -8.75 0.63 -26.77
C GLU A 356 -7.72 -0.37 -27.32
N MET A 357 -7.75 -0.62 -28.64
CA MET A 357 -6.76 -1.49 -29.29
C MET A 357 -5.33 -1.02 -29.06
N LEU A 358 -5.05 0.27 -29.21
CA LEU A 358 -3.70 0.82 -29.04
C LEU A 358 -3.21 0.70 -27.60
N VAL A 359 -4.08 1.00 -26.63
CA VAL A 359 -3.81 0.87 -25.19
C VAL A 359 -3.51 -0.59 -24.84
N CYS A 360 -4.40 -1.52 -25.22
CA CYS A 360 -4.20 -2.95 -24.96
C CYS A 360 -2.95 -3.50 -25.66
N PHE A 361 -2.72 -3.14 -26.92
CA PHE A 361 -1.55 -3.60 -27.66
C PHE A 361 -0.24 -3.11 -27.04
N HIS A 362 -0.21 -1.88 -26.54
CA HIS A 362 0.93 -1.32 -25.84
C HIS A 362 1.24 -2.08 -24.54
N ASP A 363 0.23 -2.36 -23.70
CA ASP A 363 0.41 -3.17 -22.49
C ASP A 363 0.88 -4.59 -22.83
N TRP A 364 0.28 -5.25 -23.83
CA TRP A 364 0.69 -6.59 -24.26
C TRP A 364 2.13 -6.65 -24.76
N LEU A 365 2.58 -5.63 -25.52
CA LEU A 365 3.97 -5.54 -25.95
C LEU A 365 4.93 -5.40 -24.76
N LYS A 366 4.55 -4.64 -23.73
CA LYS A 366 5.33 -4.54 -22.49
C LYS A 366 5.33 -5.86 -21.72
N ALA A 367 4.19 -6.54 -21.63
CA ALA A 367 4.06 -7.84 -20.98
C ALA A 367 4.97 -8.88 -21.63
N GLN A 368 4.96 -8.95 -22.97
CA GLN A 368 5.81 -9.85 -23.74
C GLN A 368 7.31 -9.59 -23.47
N ARG A 369 7.69 -8.33 -23.27
CA ARG A 369 9.07 -7.93 -22.96
C ARG A 369 9.40 -7.99 -21.46
N ARG A 370 8.40 -8.24 -20.60
CA ARG A 370 8.51 -8.13 -19.13
C ARG A 370 9.04 -6.77 -18.66
N THR A 371 8.63 -5.70 -19.33
CA THR A 371 9.06 -4.31 -19.04
C THR A 371 7.94 -3.46 -18.46
N GLN A 372 6.87 -4.07 -17.94
CA GLN A 372 5.71 -3.33 -17.49
C GLN A 372 6.03 -2.47 -16.25
N GLU A 373 6.81 -3.00 -15.31
CA GLU A 373 7.25 -2.29 -14.08
C GLU A 373 8.19 -1.10 -14.36
N ILE A 374 8.91 -1.12 -15.48
CA ILE A 374 9.88 -0.07 -15.85
C ILE A 374 9.16 1.26 -16.18
N THR A 375 7.86 1.22 -16.48
CA THR A 375 7.07 2.41 -16.78
C THR A 375 6.58 3.18 -15.53
N ILE A 376 6.90 2.73 -14.31
CA ILE A 376 6.49 3.38 -13.06
C ILE A 376 7.34 4.64 -12.74
N ALA A 377 8.25 5.04 -13.63
CA ALA A 377 8.76 6.42 -13.59
C ALA A 377 7.61 7.37 -13.97
N PRO A 378 7.33 8.43 -13.18
CA PRO A 378 6.24 9.35 -13.47
C PRO A 378 6.35 9.82 -14.92
N THR A 379 5.24 9.70 -15.64
CA THR A 379 5.08 9.94 -17.06
C THR A 379 5.82 11.22 -17.49
N ARG A 380 6.45 11.15 -18.68
CA ARG A 380 7.32 12.15 -19.34
C ARG A 380 6.92 13.63 -19.21
N HIS A 381 5.69 13.94 -18.86
CA HIS A 381 5.24 15.30 -18.59
C HIS A 381 5.96 15.99 -17.40
N PHE A 382 6.63 15.22 -16.53
CA PHE A 382 7.43 15.78 -15.43
C PHE A 382 8.89 16.12 -15.78
N MET A 383 9.42 15.66 -16.92
CA MET A 383 10.82 15.91 -17.31
C MET A 383 10.96 16.83 -18.52
N GLU A 384 9.94 16.99 -19.34
CA GLU A 384 10.06 17.78 -20.58
C GLU A 384 9.98 19.31 -20.37
N GLU A 385 9.53 19.82 -19.23
CA GLU A 385 9.64 21.26 -18.90
C GLU A 385 10.93 21.65 -18.15
N ILE A 386 11.85 20.71 -17.90
CA ILE A 386 13.16 21.01 -17.28
C ILE A 386 14.27 21.22 -18.34
N ASN A 387 14.02 20.86 -19.60
CA ASN A 387 14.99 21.02 -20.70
C ASN A 387 14.57 21.99 -21.82
N SER A 388 13.49 22.76 -21.65
CA SER A 388 13.18 23.86 -22.56
C SER A 388 12.89 25.16 -21.80
N SER A 389 13.89 26.05 -21.83
CA SER A 389 13.90 27.50 -21.49
C SER A 389 14.53 27.88 -20.15
#